data_AF-A0A9E0RY41-F1
#
_entry.id   AF-A0A9E0RY41-F1
#
_cell.length_a   1.000
_cell.length_b   1.000
_cell.length_c   1.000
_cell.angle_alpha   90.00
_cell.angle_beta   90.00
_cell.angle_gamma   90.00
#
_symmetry.space_group_name_H-M   'P 1'
#
loop_
_entity.id
_entity.type
_entity.pdbx_description
1 polymer ?
#
loop_
_entity_poly.entity_id
_entity_poly.type
_entity_poly.pdbx_seq_one_letter_code
_entity_poly.pdbx_strand_id
1 'polypeptide(L)'
;MLMGWFTKRFGQVRAGRDWHHAILRQARQPEVFARGWVADTLDGRFHMLTVVSVLVLRRLRSEGDKGRALADRVYRAVFSGIEHALREEGVGDSSIARKMRKRGEDYFGLARALDQALTETEPEVAIAGVLVRNGVT
;
A
#
# COMPACT_ATOMS: atom_id res chain seq x y z
N MET A 1 -35.99 5.36 4.47
CA MET A 1 -34.70 5.84 3.90
C MET A 1 -33.45 5.49 4.73
N LEU A 2 -33.49 4.52 5.65
CA LEU A 2 -32.29 4.03 6.35
C LEU A 2 -31.60 2.87 5.62
N MET A 3 -32.36 1.95 4.99
CA MET A 3 -31.77 0.77 4.33
C MET A 3 -30.85 1.09 3.15
N GLY A 4 -31.17 2.11 2.34
CA GLY A 4 -30.31 2.54 1.24
C GLY A 4 -28.97 3.14 1.70
N TRP A 5 -28.92 3.72 2.90
CA TRP A 5 -27.67 4.24 3.48
C TRP A 5 -26.77 3.10 3.95
N PHE A 6 -27.35 2.07 4.57
CA PHE A 6 -26.62 0.88 4.98
C PHE A 6 -26.06 0.11 3.79
N THR A 7 -26.86 -0.21 2.77
CA THR A 7 -26.38 -0.94 1.58
C THR A 7 -25.30 -0.18 0.82
N LYS A 8 -25.45 1.15 0.66
CA LYS A 8 -24.41 2.01 0.10
C LYS A 8 -23.14 1.96 0.95
N ARG A 9 -23.22 2.13 2.28
CA ARG A 9 -22.05 2.08 3.17
C ARG A 9 -21.35 0.71 3.15
N PHE A 10 -22.09 -0.39 3.11
CA PHE A 10 -21.52 -1.74 3.06
C PHE A 10 -20.82 -2.05 1.73
N GLY A 11 -21.42 -1.69 0.58
CA GLY A 11 -20.78 -1.86 -0.73
C GLY A 11 -19.48 -1.06 -0.84
N GLN A 12 -19.45 0.09 -0.18
CA GLN A 12 -18.31 0.99 -0.15
C GLN A 12 -17.14 0.49 0.74
N VAL A 13 -17.42 -0.18 1.85
CA VAL A 13 -16.39 -0.86 2.66
C VAL A 13 -15.85 -2.09 1.92
N ARG A 14 -16.72 -2.83 1.24
CA ARG A 14 -16.34 -3.99 0.42
C ARG A 14 -15.37 -3.61 -0.69
N ALA A 15 -15.66 -2.53 -1.43
CA ALA A 15 -14.79 -2.05 -2.49
C ALA A 15 -13.35 -1.80 -2.02
N GLY A 16 -13.15 -1.12 -0.88
CA GLY A 16 -11.81 -0.89 -0.34
C GLY A 16 -11.07 -2.19 0.01
N ARG A 17 -11.79 -3.18 0.57
CA ARG A 17 -11.23 -4.50 0.91
C ARG A 17 -10.85 -5.31 -0.33
N ASP A 18 -11.69 -5.31 -1.35
CA ASP A 18 -11.44 -6.05 -2.59
C ASP A 18 -10.19 -5.52 -3.30
N TRP A 19 -10.03 -4.20 -3.34
CA TRP A 19 -8.82 -3.55 -3.84
C TRP A 19 -7.60 -3.87 -2.98
N HIS A 20 -7.73 -3.86 -1.65
CA HIS A 20 -6.64 -4.25 -0.76
C HIS A 20 -6.19 -5.71 -1.02
N HIS A 21 -7.13 -6.65 -1.21
CA HIS A 21 -6.79 -8.03 -1.57
C HIS A 21 -6.10 -8.12 -2.95
N ALA A 22 -6.55 -7.34 -3.93
CA ALA A 22 -5.91 -7.30 -5.24
C ALA A 22 -4.48 -6.74 -5.15
N ILE A 23 -4.28 -5.68 -4.38
CA ILE A 23 -2.96 -5.11 -4.06
C ILE A 23 -2.07 -6.16 -3.40
N LEU A 24 -2.57 -6.86 -2.36
CA LEU A 24 -1.80 -7.90 -1.68
C LEU A 24 -1.40 -9.03 -2.62
N ARG A 25 -2.32 -9.48 -3.48
CA ARG A 25 -2.03 -10.53 -4.47
C ARG A 25 -0.91 -10.08 -5.43
N GLN A 26 -0.95 -8.83 -5.88
CA GLN A 26 0.07 -8.28 -6.76
C GLN A 26 1.42 -8.09 -6.03
N ALA A 27 1.40 -7.57 -4.81
CA ALA A 27 2.59 -7.36 -3.99
C ALA A 27 3.26 -8.68 -3.55
N ARG A 28 2.51 -9.78 -3.54
CA ARG A 28 2.97 -11.12 -3.13
C ARG A 28 3.18 -12.06 -4.33
N GLN A 29 3.39 -11.55 -5.53
CA GLN A 29 3.71 -12.39 -6.69
C GLN A 29 4.96 -13.25 -6.39
N PRO A 30 4.88 -14.59 -6.48
CA PRO A 30 5.99 -15.45 -6.06
C PRO A 30 7.31 -15.17 -6.80
N GLU A 31 7.22 -14.75 -8.07
CA GLU A 31 8.40 -14.53 -8.90
C GLU A 31 9.34 -13.45 -8.34
N VAL A 32 8.81 -12.40 -7.70
CA VAL A 32 9.67 -11.33 -7.14
C VAL A 32 10.50 -11.82 -5.96
N PHE A 33 10.03 -12.82 -5.21
CA PHE A 33 10.80 -13.40 -4.11
C PHE A 33 11.72 -14.51 -4.61
N ALA A 34 11.22 -15.36 -5.51
CA ALA A 34 11.99 -16.48 -6.06
C ALA A 34 13.21 -16.03 -6.87
N ARG A 35 13.14 -14.88 -7.53
CA ARG A 35 14.26 -14.28 -8.26
C ARG A 35 15.27 -13.53 -7.38
N GLY A 36 14.99 -13.40 -6.08
CA GLY A 36 15.84 -12.64 -5.16
C GLY A 36 15.73 -11.11 -5.32
N TRP A 37 14.77 -10.65 -6.13
CA TRP A 37 14.46 -9.24 -6.34
C TRP A 37 14.01 -8.56 -5.04
N VAL A 38 13.30 -9.29 -4.18
CA VAL A 38 12.91 -8.83 -2.85
C VAL A 38 13.17 -9.93 -1.85
N ALA A 39 13.78 -9.59 -0.71
CA ALA A 39 13.92 -10.53 0.39
C ALA A 39 12.55 -10.97 0.92
N ASP A 40 12.31 -12.27 1.06
CA ASP A 40 11.05 -12.80 1.60
C ASP A 40 10.98 -12.65 3.12
N THR A 41 10.84 -11.40 3.56
CA THR A 41 10.77 -10.96 4.96
C THR A 41 9.56 -10.06 5.16
N LEU A 42 9.19 -9.80 6.42
CA LEU A 42 8.11 -8.84 6.71
C LEU A 42 8.36 -7.46 6.11
N ASP A 43 9.61 -6.98 6.16
CA ASP A 43 9.99 -5.69 5.61
C ASP A 43 9.97 -5.70 4.08
N GLY A 44 10.48 -6.76 3.44
CA GLY A 44 10.42 -6.90 1.98
C GLY A 44 8.98 -6.96 1.46
N ARG A 45 8.12 -7.76 2.11
CA ARG A 45 6.68 -7.83 1.80
C ARG A 45 5.98 -6.48 2.03
N PHE A 46 6.37 -5.74 3.08
CA PHE A 46 5.85 -4.40 3.36
C PHE A 46 6.27 -3.38 2.28
N HIS A 47 7.52 -3.42 1.81
CA HIS A 47 7.96 -2.55 0.72
C HIS A 47 7.24 -2.85 -0.59
N MET A 48 7.06 -4.13 -0.94
CA MET A 48 6.26 -4.51 -2.11
C MET A 48 4.80 -4.06 -1.99
N LEU A 49 4.18 -4.24 -0.81
CA LEU A 49 2.85 -3.72 -0.54
C LEU A 49 2.79 -2.20 -0.78
N THR A 50 3.78 -1.47 -0.26
CA THR A 50 3.89 -0.02 -0.39
C THR A 50 4.03 0.42 -1.85
N VAL A 51 4.93 -0.20 -2.61
CA VAL A 51 5.13 0.11 -4.04
C VAL A 51 3.81 -0.05 -4.80
N VAL A 52 3.18 -1.22 -4.69
CA VAL A 52 1.94 -1.52 -5.41
C VAL A 52 0.79 -0.60 -4.97
N SER A 53 0.62 -0.37 -3.66
CA SER A 53 -0.45 0.47 -3.16
C SER A 53 -0.28 1.93 -3.57
N VAL A 54 0.94 2.46 -3.58
CA VAL A 54 1.23 3.84 -4.02
C VAL A 54 0.85 4.02 -5.48
N LEU A 55 1.26 3.11 -6.37
CA LEU A 55 0.93 3.17 -7.79
C LEU A 55 -0.59 3.12 -8.03
N VAL A 56 -1.28 2.22 -7.33
CA VAL A 56 -2.75 2.12 -7.40
C VAL A 56 -3.42 3.40 -6.90
N LEU A 57 -3.02 3.92 -5.74
CA LEU A 57 -3.60 5.15 -5.18
C LEU A 57 -3.36 6.36 -6.07
N ARG A 58 -2.15 6.49 -6.65
CA ARG A 58 -1.82 7.54 -7.63
C ARG A 58 -2.75 7.47 -8.83
N ARG A 59 -2.91 6.27 -9.42
CA ARG A 59 -3.80 6.04 -10.58
C ARG A 59 -5.26 6.31 -10.25
N LEU A 60 -5.75 5.92 -9.07
CA LEU A 60 -7.12 6.18 -8.66
C LEU A 60 -7.39 7.68 -8.46
N ARG A 61 -6.45 8.41 -7.88
CA ARG A 61 -6.60 9.86 -7.63
C ARG A 61 -6.69 10.69 -8.91
N SER A 62 -6.16 10.19 -10.03
CA SER A 62 -6.28 10.84 -11.34
C SER A 62 -7.67 10.70 -11.98
N GLU A 63 -8.55 9.84 -11.45
CA GLU A 63 -9.92 9.57 -11.97
C GLU A 63 -11.00 10.51 -11.37
N GLY A 64 -10.63 11.76 -11.06
CA GLY A 64 -11.55 12.76 -10.50
C GLY A 64 -12.10 12.41 -9.11
N ASP A 65 -13.25 12.98 -8.74
CA ASP A 65 -13.79 12.88 -7.38
C ASP A 65 -14.16 11.45 -6.97
N LYS A 66 -14.72 10.66 -7.89
CA LYS A 66 -15.05 9.26 -7.63
C LYS A 66 -13.78 8.44 -7.41
N GLY A 67 -12.74 8.69 -8.20
CA GLY A 67 -11.43 8.06 -8.05
C GLY A 67 -10.76 8.39 -6.72
N ARG A 68 -10.75 9.67 -6.32
CA ARG A 68 -10.27 10.11 -5.00
C ARG A 68 -11.03 9.45 -3.85
N ALA A 69 -12.36 9.43 -3.94
CA ALA A 69 -13.19 8.77 -2.92
C ALA A 69 -12.92 7.27 -2.83
N LEU A 70 -12.57 6.59 -3.93
CA LEU A 70 -12.16 5.19 -3.91
C LEU A 70 -10.75 5.05 -3.32
N ALA A 71 -9.80 5.90 -3.71
CA ALA A 71 -8.44 5.91 -3.18
C ALA A 71 -8.42 6.01 -1.65
N ASP A 72 -9.25 6.86 -1.06
CA ASP A 72 -9.35 6.98 0.41
C ASP A 72 -9.81 5.68 1.09
N ARG A 73 -10.71 4.93 0.45
CA ARG A 73 -11.18 3.63 0.96
C ARG A 73 -10.08 2.58 0.87
N VAL A 74 -9.38 2.55 -0.26
CA VAL A 74 -8.24 1.64 -0.48
C VAL A 74 -7.12 1.94 0.52
N TYR A 75 -6.77 3.22 0.71
CA TYR A 75 -5.78 3.65 1.69
C TYR A 75 -6.15 3.18 3.10
N ARG A 76 -7.40 3.41 3.54
CA ARG A 76 -7.87 2.94 4.85
C ARG A 76 -7.80 1.42 5.00
N ALA A 77 -8.15 0.68 3.95
CA ALA A 77 -8.08 -0.78 3.97
C ALA A 77 -6.63 -1.29 4.05
N VAL A 78 -5.70 -0.69 3.30
CA VAL A 78 -4.27 -1.01 3.35
C VAL A 78 -3.70 -0.76 4.74
N PHE A 79 -3.92 0.43 5.31
CA PHE A 79 -3.38 0.76 6.64
C PHE A 79 -4.00 -0.08 7.76
N SER A 80 -5.29 -0.40 7.66
CA SER A 80 -5.92 -1.36 8.57
C SER A 80 -5.31 -2.76 8.44
N GLY A 81 -4.94 -3.19 7.23
CA GLY A 81 -4.23 -4.45 7.00
C GLY A 81 -2.83 -4.47 7.62
N ILE A 82 -2.09 -3.36 7.50
CA ILE A 82 -0.76 -3.21 8.13
C ILE A 82 -0.88 -3.30 9.66
N GLU A 83 -1.85 -2.60 10.25
CA GLU A 83 -2.08 -2.66 11.69
C GLU A 83 -2.44 -4.09 12.14
N HIS A 84 -3.31 -4.78 11.39
CA HIS A 84 -3.68 -6.15 11.69
C HIS A 84 -2.47 -7.09 11.64
N ALA A 85 -1.65 -7.00 10.60
CA ALA A 85 -0.44 -7.80 10.45
C ALA A 85 0.53 -7.57 11.63
N LEU A 86 0.71 -6.33 12.09
CA LEU A 86 1.54 -6.07 13.28
C LEU A 86 0.98 -6.78 14.53
N ARG A 87 -0.33 -6.78 14.71
CA ARG A 87 -0.98 -7.47 15.85
C ARG A 87 -0.83 -8.99 15.74
N GLU A 88 -0.94 -9.55 14.54
CA GLU A 88 -0.71 -10.98 14.28
C GLU A 88 0.74 -11.39 14.60
N GLU A 89 1.71 -10.51 14.35
CA GLU A 89 3.13 -10.70 14.72
C GLU A 89 3.40 -10.51 16.23
N GLY A 90 2.35 -10.44 17.06
CA GLY A 90 2.47 -10.33 18.52
C GLY A 90 2.86 -8.94 19.03
N VAL A 91 2.77 -7.90 18.19
CA VAL A 91 2.97 -6.51 18.65
C VAL A 91 1.83 -6.14 19.59
N GLY A 92 2.14 -6.05 20.88
CA GLY A 92 1.18 -5.70 21.92
C GLY A 92 0.63 -4.27 21.77
N ASP A 93 -0.57 -4.04 22.30
CA ASP A 93 -1.34 -2.79 22.19
C ASP A 93 -0.56 -1.54 22.62
N SER A 94 0.28 -1.65 23.64
CA SER A 94 1.10 -0.52 24.14
C SER A 94 2.17 -0.07 23.13
N SER A 95 2.55 -0.92 22.19
CA SER A 95 3.61 -0.65 21.21
C SER A 95 3.11 -0.45 19.77
N ILE A 96 1.83 -0.73 19.52
CA ILE A 96 1.23 -0.66 18.17
C ILE A 96 1.33 0.74 17.58
N ALA A 97 1.04 1.78 18.36
CA ALA A 97 1.06 3.17 17.89
C ALA A 97 2.47 3.58 17.43
N ARG A 98 3.51 3.20 18.18
CA ARG A 98 4.91 3.47 17.83
C ARG A 98 5.33 2.73 16.57
N LYS A 99 4.95 1.45 16.44
CA LYS A 99 5.25 0.64 15.25
C LYS A 99 4.51 1.15 14.02
N MET A 100 3.23 1.49 14.15
CA MET A 100 2.43 2.10 13.08
C MET A 100 2.97 3.45 12.64
N ARG A 101 3.46 4.29 13.57
CA ARG A 101 4.12 5.54 13.22
C ARG A 101 5.34 5.30 12.34
N LYS A 102 6.25 4.40 12.76
CA LYS A 102 7.42 4.04 11.97
C LYS A 102 7.04 3.50 10.58
N ARG A 103 6.07 2.58 10.52
CA ARG A 103 5.55 2.07 9.23
C ARG A 103 4.97 3.17 8.36
N GLY A 104 4.27 4.13 8.95
CA GLY A 104 3.76 5.30 8.23
C GLY A 104 4.88 6.17 7.66
N GLU A 105 5.92 6.45 8.45
CA GLU A 105 7.10 7.21 8.02
C GLU A 105 7.78 6.53 6.82
N ASP A 106 8.03 5.21 6.92
CA ASP A 106 8.61 4.41 5.83
C ASP A 106 7.71 4.43 4.57
N TYR A 107 6.40 4.22 4.75
CA TYR A 107 5.42 4.22 3.68
C TYR A 107 5.40 5.55 2.92
N PHE A 108 5.28 6.67 3.63
CA PHE A 108 5.17 7.98 3.02
C PHE A 108 6.51 8.46 2.44
N GLY A 109 7.63 8.07 3.04
CA GLY A 109 8.96 8.30 2.48
C GLY A 109 9.11 7.64 1.11
N LEU A 110 8.79 6.35 1.01
CA LEU A 110 8.81 5.62 -0.25
C LEU A 110 7.79 6.18 -1.26
N ALA A 111 6.56 6.47 -0.82
CA ALA A 111 5.52 7.03 -1.67
C ALA A 111 5.96 8.34 -2.33
N ARG A 112 6.46 9.30 -1.53
CA ARG A 112 6.95 10.58 -2.03
C ARG A 112 8.06 10.40 -3.06
N ALA A 113 8.97 9.48 -2.78
CA ALA A 113 10.14 9.31 -3.61
C ALA A 113 9.83 8.57 -4.92
N LEU A 114 8.86 7.65 -4.92
CA LEU A 114 8.28 7.08 -6.15
C LEU A 114 7.54 8.16 -6.96
N ASP A 115 6.74 8.99 -6.30
CA ASP A 115 6.00 10.06 -6.97
C ASP A 115 6.92 11.06 -7.68
N GLN A 116 8.07 11.39 -7.07
CA GLN A 116 9.11 12.22 -7.66
C GLN A 116 9.79 11.52 -8.84
N ALA A 117 10.22 10.27 -8.66
CA ALA A 117 10.89 9.50 -9.71
C ALA A 117 10.04 9.33 -10.97
N LEU A 118 8.72 9.19 -10.81
CA LEU A 118 7.76 9.11 -11.93
C LEU A 118 7.64 10.41 -12.75
N THR A 119 8.21 11.52 -12.28
CA THR A 119 8.16 12.83 -12.95
C THR A 119 9.51 13.28 -13.50
N GLU A 120 10.56 12.48 -13.33
CA GLU A 120 11.91 12.76 -13.83
C GLU A 120 11.99 12.60 -15.35
N THR A 121 13.06 13.13 -15.96
CA THR A 121 13.32 12.98 -17.41
C THR A 121 13.61 11.52 -17.80
N GLU A 122 14.23 10.76 -16.90
CA GLU A 122 14.49 9.32 -17.06
C GLU A 122 13.79 8.52 -15.93
N PRO A 123 12.46 8.36 -15.99
CA PRO A 123 11.70 7.73 -14.90
C PRO A 123 12.16 6.32 -14.57
N GLU A 124 12.56 5.53 -15.56
CA GLU A 124 12.99 4.14 -15.38
C GLU A 124 14.23 4.04 -14.47
N VAL A 125 15.23 4.89 -14.72
CA VAL A 125 16.46 4.96 -13.92
C VAL A 125 16.15 5.47 -12.51
N ALA A 126 15.34 6.53 -12.39
CA ALA A 126 14.98 7.11 -11.11
C ALA A 126 14.17 6.12 -10.25
N ILE A 127 13.21 5.41 -10.84
CA ILE A 127 12.40 4.39 -10.18
C ILE A 127 13.28 3.22 -9.74
N ALA A 128 14.16 2.71 -10.60
CA ALA A 128 15.10 1.66 -10.23
C ALA A 128 15.93 2.07 -9.00
N GLY A 129 16.46 3.28 -8.97
CA GLY A 129 17.16 3.82 -7.81
C GLY A 129 16.30 3.92 -6.54
N VAL A 130 15.00 4.18 -6.67
CA VAL A 130 14.04 4.14 -5.56
C VAL A 130 13.80 2.74 -5.04
N LEU A 131 13.62 1.79 -5.93
CA LEU A 131 13.38 0.41 -5.55
C LEU A 131 14.61 -0.16 -4.84
N VAL A 132 15.80 0.00 -5.43
CA VAL A 132 17.06 -0.57 -4.90
C VAL A 132 17.34 -0.11 -3.47
N ARG A 133 17.23 1.20 -3.18
CA ARG A 133 17.48 1.73 -1.82
C ARG A 133 16.46 1.28 -0.77
N ASN A 134 15.31 0.75 -1.20
CA ASN A 134 14.27 0.18 -0.34
C ASN A 134 14.26 -1.36 -0.39
N GLY A 135 15.29 -1.99 -0.94
CA GLY A 135 15.40 -3.46 -0.97
C GLY A 135 14.41 -4.14 -1.93
N VAL A 136 14.02 -3.44 -3.00
CA VAL A 136 13.28 -3.98 -4.14
C VAL A 136 14.18 -3.87 -5.37
N THR A 137 14.57 -4.97 -6.00
CA THR A 137 15.62 -5.00 -7.04
C THR A 137 15.22 -5.79 -8.26
#